data_AF-A0A5N4CCE2-F1
#
_entry.id   AF-A0A5N4CCE2-F1
#
_cell.length_a   1.000
_cell.length_b   1.000
_cell.length_c   1.000
_cell.angle_alpha   90.00
_cell.angle_beta   90.00
_cell.angle_gamma   90.00
#
_symmetry.space_group_name_H-M   'P 1'
#
loop_
_entity.id
_entity.type
_entity.pdbx_description
1 polymer ?
#
loop_
_entity_poly.entity_id
_entity_poly.type
_entity_poly.pdbx_seq_one_letter_code
_entity_poly.pdbx_strand_id
1 'polypeptide(L)'
;MLACIPTNVSSSFFSGNSLVSLTFHLFNLHGLIEYFHLDMMKLRRFLVMIQEDYHSQNPYHNAVHAADVTQAMHCYLKEPKNTSVLENHHWRSAVGLLRESGLFSHMPLESRQQMEAQIGALILATDISRQNEYLSLFRAHLDRGDLRLEDARHRHLVLQMALKCADICNPCRTWELSKQWSEKVTEEFFHQGKLQYWVII
;
A
#
# COMPACT_ATOMS: atom_id res chain seq x y z
N MET A 1 -18.52 12.30 16.56
CA MET A 1 -18.10 11.08 17.27
C MET A 1 -17.93 10.00 16.20
N LEU A 2 -16.75 9.92 15.59
CA LEU A 2 -16.45 8.91 14.56
C LEU A 2 -16.37 7.57 15.28
N ALA A 3 -17.31 6.67 14.98
CA ALA A 3 -17.25 5.30 15.46
C ALA A 3 -16.00 4.64 14.87
N CYS A 4 -14.99 4.38 15.71
CA CYS A 4 -13.87 3.54 15.35
C CYS A 4 -14.41 2.19 14.86
N ILE A 5 -14.09 1.81 13.63
CA ILE A 5 -14.20 0.43 13.17
C ILE A 5 -13.49 -0.43 14.24
N PRO A 6 -14.11 -1.50 14.77
CA PRO A 6 -13.49 -2.28 15.84
C PRO A 6 -12.13 -2.80 15.38
N THR A 7 -11.05 -2.23 15.94
CA THR A 7 -9.65 -2.58 15.63
C THR A 7 -9.22 -3.92 16.24
N ASN A 8 -10.17 -4.66 16.84
CA ASN A 8 -9.94 -5.90 17.59
C ASN A 8 -9.98 -7.18 16.73
N VAL A 9 -9.87 -7.06 15.40
CA VAL A 9 -9.71 -8.25 14.55
C VAL A 9 -8.29 -8.78 14.72
N SER A 10 -8.14 -9.81 15.56
CA SER A 10 -6.91 -10.59 15.67
C SER A 10 -6.60 -11.29 14.34
N SER A 11 -5.38 -11.13 13.84
CA SER A 11 -4.86 -11.83 12.66
C SER A 11 -4.81 -13.35 12.84
N SER A 12 -4.96 -13.86 14.08
CA SER A 12 -4.98 -15.30 14.39
C SER A 12 -6.21 -16.05 13.87
N PHE A 13 -7.23 -15.35 13.35
CA PHE A 13 -8.46 -15.97 12.82
C PHE A 13 -8.38 -16.45 11.37
N PHE A 14 -7.36 -16.06 10.61
CA PHE A 14 -7.28 -16.36 9.19
C PHE A 14 -5.99 -17.11 8.88
N SER A 15 -6.13 -18.38 8.50
CA SER A 15 -5.08 -19.36 8.20
C SER A 15 -4.20 -18.95 7.01
N GLY A 16 -3.39 -17.91 7.15
CA GLY A 16 -2.50 -17.36 6.11
C GLY A 16 -3.21 -16.62 4.97
N ASN A 17 -4.54 -16.56 4.97
CA ASN A 17 -5.37 -15.92 3.92
C ASN A 17 -6.10 -14.67 4.42
N SER A 18 -5.57 -14.00 5.44
CA SER A 18 -6.19 -12.84 6.07
C SER A 18 -6.44 -11.72 5.08
N LEU A 19 -5.45 -11.41 4.23
CA LEU A 19 -5.53 -10.33 3.25
C LEU A 19 -6.64 -10.61 2.25
N VAL A 20 -6.66 -11.80 1.65
CA VAL A 20 -7.68 -12.18 0.66
C VAL A 20 -9.07 -12.16 1.30
N SER A 21 -9.24 -12.79 2.45
CA SER A 21 -10.55 -12.96 3.09
C SER A 21 -11.14 -11.64 3.56
N LEU A 22 -10.34 -10.82 4.25
CA LEU A 22 -10.77 -9.53 4.76
C LEU A 22 -11.05 -8.55 3.62
N THR A 23 -10.16 -8.46 2.64
CA THR A 23 -10.34 -7.52 1.51
C THR A 23 -11.55 -7.89 0.68
N PHE A 24 -11.76 -9.18 0.39
CA PHE A 24 -12.95 -9.62 -0.34
C PHE A 24 -14.25 -9.33 0.43
N HIS A 25 -14.25 -9.56 1.75
CA HIS A 25 -15.38 -9.22 2.62
C HIS A 25 -15.69 -7.72 2.59
N LEU A 26 -14.67 -6.86 2.69
CA LEU A 26 -14.85 -5.40 2.64
C LEU A 26 -15.35 -4.92 1.26
N PHE A 27 -14.84 -5.50 0.17
CA PHE A 27 -15.33 -5.20 -1.18
C PHE A 27 -16.82 -5.53 -1.34
N ASN A 28 -17.26 -6.64 -0.77
CA ASN A 28 -18.67 -7.02 -0.76
C ASN A 28 -19.50 -6.12 0.17
N LEU A 29 -19.03 -5.88 1.39
CA LEU A 29 -19.70 -5.05 2.40
C LEU A 29 -19.96 -3.62 1.90
N HIS A 30 -19.01 -3.05 1.17
CA HIS A 30 -19.12 -1.70 0.60
C HIS A 30 -19.75 -1.67 -0.79
N GLY A 31 -20.24 -2.80 -1.32
CA GLY A 31 -20.90 -2.88 -2.62
C GLY A 31 -19.98 -2.57 -3.82
N LEU A 32 -18.64 -2.59 -3.62
CA LEU A 32 -17.68 -2.20 -4.65
C LEU A 32 -17.66 -3.18 -5.82
N ILE A 33 -17.95 -4.46 -5.56
CA ILE A 33 -18.04 -5.50 -6.58
C ILE A 33 -19.15 -5.15 -7.57
N GLU A 34 -20.34 -4.80 -7.07
CA GLU A 34 -21.48 -4.44 -7.91
C GLU A 34 -21.25 -3.08 -8.58
N TYR A 35 -20.83 -2.07 -7.81
CA TYR A 35 -20.64 -0.70 -8.30
C TYR A 35 -19.65 -0.62 -9.47
N PHE A 36 -18.53 -1.33 -9.40
CA PHE A 36 -17.53 -1.35 -10.47
C PHE A 36 -17.72 -2.50 -11.47
N HIS A 37 -18.77 -3.32 -11.31
CA HIS A 37 -19.01 -4.52 -12.12
C HIS A 37 -17.81 -5.47 -12.15
N LEU A 38 -17.24 -5.79 -10.99
CA LEU A 38 -16.05 -6.62 -10.88
C LEU A 38 -16.40 -8.11 -11.00
N ASP A 39 -15.64 -8.80 -11.84
CA ASP A 39 -15.68 -10.26 -11.87
C ASP A 39 -15.04 -10.82 -10.58
N MET A 40 -15.82 -11.61 -9.83
CA MET A 40 -15.39 -12.15 -8.54
C MET A 40 -14.16 -13.06 -8.64
N MET A 41 -14.00 -13.80 -9.75
CA MET A 41 -12.85 -14.68 -9.96
C MET A 41 -11.60 -13.86 -10.25
N LYS A 42 -11.70 -12.80 -11.06
CA LYS A 42 -10.59 -11.87 -11.30
C LYS A 42 -10.20 -11.11 -10.04
N LEU A 43 -11.18 -10.68 -9.22
CA LEU A 43 -10.93 -10.03 -7.94
C LEU A 43 -10.20 -10.97 -6.98
N ARG A 44 -10.67 -12.20 -6.82
CA ARG A 44 -10.01 -13.19 -5.96
C ARG A 44 -8.59 -13.47 -6.45
N ARG A 45 -8.39 -13.64 -7.76
CA ARG A 45 -7.06 -13.84 -8.36
C ARG A 45 -6.14 -12.66 -8.04
N PHE A 46 -6.60 -11.43 -8.24
CA PHE A 46 -5.85 -10.22 -7.91
C PHE A 46 -5.41 -10.19 -6.44
N LEU A 47 -6.32 -10.48 -5.50
CA LEU A 47 -6.00 -10.48 -4.08
C LEU A 47 -5.02 -11.59 -3.68
N VAL A 48 -5.11 -12.77 -4.31
CA VAL A 48 -4.15 -13.86 -4.10
C VAL A 48 -2.76 -13.44 -4.58
N MET A 49 -2.65 -12.83 -5.76
CA MET A 49 -1.36 -12.37 -6.28
C MET A 49 -0.72 -11.30 -5.38
N ILE A 50 -1.51 -10.36 -4.85
CA ILE A 50 -1.01 -9.40 -3.85
C ILE A 50 -0.47 -10.15 -2.62
N GLN A 51 -1.23 -11.11 -2.09
CA GLN A 51 -0.82 -11.83 -0.90
C GLN A 51 0.46 -12.66 -1.11
N GLU A 52 0.61 -13.30 -2.26
CA GLU A 52 1.81 -14.07 -2.61
C GLU A 52 3.05 -13.18 -2.75
N ASP A 53 2.91 -11.95 -3.26
CA ASP A 53 3.99 -10.97 -3.37
C ASP A 53 4.57 -10.56 -1.99
N TYR A 54 3.77 -10.63 -0.92
CA TYR A 54 4.22 -10.39 0.46
C TYR A 54 4.91 -11.61 1.12
N HIS A 55 4.87 -12.80 0.52
CA HIS A 55 5.28 -14.08 1.14
C HIS A 55 6.63 -14.65 0.63
N SER A 56 7.50 -13.85 0.02
CA SER A 56 8.68 -14.36 -0.68
C SER A 56 9.80 -14.86 0.26
N GLN A 57 9.79 -16.14 0.64
CA GLN A 57 11.05 -16.88 0.81
C GLN A 57 11.69 -17.02 -0.56
N ASN A 58 12.89 -16.46 -0.74
CA ASN A 58 13.43 -16.13 -2.05
C ASN A 58 14.48 -17.15 -2.58
N PRO A 59 14.20 -17.96 -3.62
CA PRO A 59 15.18 -18.85 -4.28
C PRO A 59 15.98 -18.21 -5.45
N TYR A 60 15.92 -16.88 -5.62
CA TYR A 60 16.20 -16.16 -6.88
C TYR A 60 17.66 -15.69 -7.11
N HIS A 61 18.64 -16.10 -6.30
CA HIS A 61 20.02 -15.57 -6.42
C HIS A 61 20.79 -16.24 -7.57
N ASN A 62 20.69 -15.70 -8.79
CA ASN A 62 21.47 -16.10 -9.96
C ASN A 62 22.00 -14.88 -10.75
N ALA A 63 22.86 -15.11 -11.75
CA ALA A 63 23.50 -14.06 -12.54
C ALA A 63 22.50 -13.19 -13.34
N VAL A 64 21.33 -13.71 -13.68
CA VAL A 64 20.25 -12.95 -14.34
C VAL A 64 19.62 -11.98 -13.35
N HIS A 65 19.32 -12.43 -12.12
CA HIS A 65 18.84 -11.55 -11.06
C HIS A 65 19.83 -10.42 -10.73
N ALA A 66 21.13 -10.72 -10.67
CA ALA A 66 22.15 -9.69 -10.45
C ALA A 66 22.20 -8.64 -11.59
N ALA A 67 22.00 -9.08 -12.84
CA ALA A 67 21.90 -8.18 -14.00
C ALA A 67 20.63 -7.31 -13.93
N ASP A 68 19.48 -7.89 -13.55
CA ASP A 68 18.21 -7.17 -13.37
C ASP A 68 18.32 -6.11 -12.26
N VAL A 69 18.96 -6.44 -11.14
CA VAL A 69 19.23 -5.49 -10.04
C VAL A 69 20.14 -4.36 -10.51
N THR A 70 21.20 -4.67 -11.26
CA THR A 70 22.13 -3.66 -11.79
C THR A 70 21.45 -2.73 -12.79
N GLN A 71 20.59 -3.27 -13.65
CA GLN A 71 19.81 -2.50 -14.62
C GLN A 71 18.77 -1.61 -13.92
N ALA A 72 18.06 -2.14 -12.92
CA ALA A 72 17.11 -1.38 -12.11
C ALA A 72 17.81 -0.24 -11.35
N MET A 73 18.96 -0.50 -10.73
CA MET A 73 19.76 0.53 -10.07
C MET A 73 20.23 1.62 -11.04
N HIS A 74 20.65 1.26 -12.26
CA HIS A 74 21.00 2.25 -13.28
C HIS A 74 19.81 3.13 -13.68
N CYS A 75 18.61 2.55 -13.80
CA CYS A 75 17.38 3.30 -14.05
C CYS A 75 17.04 4.24 -12.89
N TYR A 76 17.13 3.78 -11.64
CA TYR A 76 16.87 4.61 -10.45
C TYR A 76 17.87 5.77 -10.32
N LEU A 77 19.15 5.53 -10.61
CA LEU A 77 20.18 6.58 -10.60
C LEU A 77 20.00 7.63 -11.70
N LYS A 78 19.28 7.30 -12.78
CA LYS A 78 18.92 8.24 -13.85
C LYS A 78 17.61 8.99 -13.60
N GLU A 79 16.79 8.56 -12.63
CA GLU A 79 15.56 9.24 -12.26
C GLU A 79 15.92 10.55 -11.52
N PRO A 80 15.59 11.75 -12.05
CA PRO A 80 16.05 13.04 -11.50
C PRO A 80 15.54 13.36 -10.08
N LYS A 81 14.62 12.54 -9.57
CA LYS A 81 14.09 12.59 -8.20
C LYS A 81 14.03 11.18 -7.65
N ASN A 82 15.14 10.73 -7.06
CA ASN A 82 15.22 9.47 -6.32
C ASN A 82 14.47 9.58 -4.97
N THR A 83 13.19 9.95 -5.04
CA THR A 83 12.30 10.15 -3.89
C THR A 83 11.28 9.02 -3.85
N SER A 84 10.93 8.55 -2.64
CA SER A 84 9.90 7.52 -2.43
C SER A 84 10.18 6.22 -3.21
N VAL A 85 11.41 5.70 -3.14
CA VAL A 85 11.87 4.56 -3.96
C VAL A 85 11.04 3.31 -3.73
N LEU A 86 10.81 2.98 -2.45
CA LEU A 86 10.02 1.81 -2.07
C LEU A 86 8.56 1.98 -2.49
N GLU A 87 7.99 3.17 -2.31
CA GLU A 87 6.61 3.47 -2.69
C GLU A 87 6.42 3.44 -4.21
N ASN A 88 7.41 3.90 -4.98
CA ASN A 88 7.41 3.76 -6.44
C ASN A 88 7.46 2.29 -6.87
N HIS A 89 8.26 1.47 -6.18
CA HIS A 89 8.28 0.03 -6.41
C HIS A 89 6.91 -0.60 -6.10
N HIS A 90 6.34 -0.33 -4.92
CA HIS A 90 5.01 -0.82 -4.54
C HIS A 90 3.92 -0.40 -5.52
N TRP A 91 3.93 0.84 -6.00
CA TRP A 91 3.01 1.31 -7.02
C TRP A 91 3.15 0.53 -8.32
N ARG A 92 4.38 0.38 -8.84
CA ARG A 92 4.65 -0.35 -10.08
C ARG A 92 4.23 -1.83 -9.97
N SER A 93 4.53 -2.48 -8.85
CA SER A 93 4.10 -3.86 -8.57
C SER A 93 2.58 -3.96 -8.52
N ALA A 94 1.89 -3.10 -7.77
CA ALA A 94 0.43 -3.09 -7.67
C ALA A 94 -0.25 -2.89 -9.04
N VAL A 95 0.25 -1.97 -9.87
CA VAL A 95 -0.26 -1.76 -11.23
C VAL A 95 0.02 -2.96 -12.13
N GLY A 96 1.20 -3.57 -12.02
CA GLY A 96 1.54 -4.81 -12.73
C GLY A 96 0.53 -5.92 -12.43
N LEU A 97 0.31 -6.21 -11.15
CA LEU A 97 -0.66 -7.20 -10.68
C LEU A 97 -2.09 -6.88 -11.13
N LEU A 98 -2.46 -5.59 -11.10
CA LEU A 98 -3.79 -5.16 -11.52
C LEU A 98 -4.02 -5.42 -13.02
N ARG A 99 -3.03 -5.13 -13.86
CA ARG A 99 -3.09 -5.40 -15.29
C ARG A 99 -3.10 -6.89 -15.58
N GLU A 100 -2.25 -7.67 -14.92
CA GLU A 100 -2.16 -9.13 -15.10
C GLU A 100 -3.44 -9.85 -14.68
N SER A 101 -4.08 -9.41 -13.59
CA SER A 101 -5.36 -9.98 -13.14
C SER A 101 -6.51 -9.74 -14.13
N GLY A 102 -6.40 -8.71 -14.97
CA GLY A 102 -7.47 -8.22 -15.82
C GLY A 102 -8.68 -7.70 -15.04
N LEU A 103 -8.53 -7.33 -13.76
CA LEU A 103 -9.63 -6.93 -12.87
C LEU A 103 -10.49 -5.80 -13.45
N PHE A 104 -9.85 -4.83 -14.11
CA PHE A 104 -10.55 -3.70 -14.75
C PHE A 104 -10.56 -3.80 -16.28
N SER A 105 -10.34 -4.99 -16.86
CA SER A 105 -10.23 -5.14 -18.32
C SER A 105 -11.49 -4.70 -19.08
N HIS A 106 -12.65 -4.71 -18.42
CA HIS A 106 -13.94 -4.25 -18.96
C HIS A 106 -14.09 -2.73 -18.98
N MET A 107 -13.26 -2.00 -18.24
CA MET A 107 -13.33 -0.55 -18.17
C MET A 107 -12.58 0.12 -19.33
N PRO A 108 -13.04 1.32 -19.77
CA PRO A 108 -12.30 2.14 -20.73
C PRO A 108 -10.86 2.39 -20.30
N LEU A 109 -9.96 2.53 -21.27
CA LEU A 109 -8.53 2.73 -21.02
C LEU A 109 -8.27 3.96 -20.14
N GLU A 110 -8.97 5.06 -20.40
CA GLU A 110 -8.84 6.32 -19.64
C GLU A 110 -9.21 6.11 -18.17
N SER A 111 -10.32 5.43 -17.87
CA SER A 111 -10.73 5.14 -16.49
C SER A 111 -9.74 4.24 -15.77
N ARG A 112 -9.16 3.26 -16.47
CA ARG A 112 -8.09 2.41 -15.93
C ARG A 112 -6.85 3.23 -15.58
N GLN A 113 -6.40 4.09 -16.49
CA GLN A 113 -5.24 4.95 -16.26
C GLN A 113 -5.47 5.92 -15.10
N GLN A 114 -6.67 6.49 -15.00
CA GLN A 114 -7.05 7.35 -13.88
C GLN A 114 -7.01 6.59 -12.55
N MET A 115 -7.50 5.34 -12.53
CA MET A 115 -7.47 4.52 -11.32
C MET A 115 -6.05 4.13 -10.92
N GLU A 116 -5.21 3.72 -11.87
CA GLU A 116 -3.79 3.44 -11.65
C GLU A 116 -3.05 4.68 -11.10
N ALA A 117 -3.37 5.87 -11.61
CA ALA A 117 -2.79 7.12 -11.12
C ALA A 117 -3.27 7.47 -9.70
N GLN A 118 -4.55 7.26 -9.38
CA GLN A 118 -5.09 7.47 -8.04
C GLN A 118 -4.49 6.50 -7.02
N ILE A 119 -4.35 5.22 -7.36
CA ILE A 119 -3.68 4.21 -6.52
C ILE A 119 -2.22 4.61 -6.31
N GLY A 120 -1.51 5.01 -7.37
CA GLY A 120 -0.12 5.45 -7.27
C GLY A 120 0.04 6.67 -6.35
N ALA A 121 -0.84 7.67 -6.46
CA ALA A 121 -0.81 8.85 -5.61
C ALA A 121 -1.13 8.54 -4.13
N LEU A 122 -1.94 7.50 -3.85
CA LEU A 122 -2.18 7.02 -2.49
C LEU A 122 -0.96 6.29 -1.93
N ILE A 123 -0.34 5.39 -2.70
CA ILE A 123 0.86 4.64 -2.27
C ILE A 123 2.04 5.60 -2.06
N LEU A 124 2.28 6.54 -2.97
CA LEU A 124 3.33 7.56 -2.79
C LEU A 124 3.08 8.45 -1.57
N ALA A 125 1.83 8.62 -1.17
CA ALA A 125 1.49 9.33 0.05
C ALA A 125 1.76 8.53 1.31
N THR A 126 2.14 7.25 1.29
CA THR A 126 2.56 6.54 2.52
C THR A 126 3.98 6.88 2.92
N ASP A 127 4.82 7.37 2.01
CA ASP A 127 6.20 7.82 2.30
C ASP A 127 6.22 8.78 3.50
N ILE A 128 6.90 8.33 4.57
CA ILE A 128 6.98 9.05 5.84
C ILE A 128 7.84 10.30 5.72
N SER A 129 8.84 10.32 4.83
CA SER A 129 9.72 11.47 4.61
C SER A 129 8.95 12.69 4.10
N ARG A 130 7.84 12.45 3.39
CA ARG A 130 6.95 13.48 2.86
C ARG A 130 5.80 13.84 3.79
N GLN A 131 5.70 13.26 4.98
CA GLN A 131 4.57 13.46 5.88
C GLN A 131 4.28 14.93 6.20
N ASN A 132 5.33 15.74 6.41
CA ASN A 132 5.17 17.16 6.74
C ASN A 132 4.51 17.96 5.60
N GLU A 133 4.77 17.60 4.34
CA GLU A 133 4.15 18.23 3.16
C GLU A 133 2.62 18.07 3.22
N TYR A 134 2.15 16.83 3.37
CA TYR A 134 0.73 16.53 3.39
C TYR A 134 0.02 17.06 4.64
N LEU A 135 0.65 16.94 5.82
CA LEU A 135 0.09 17.47 7.07
C LEU A 135 -0.06 18.99 7.01
N SER A 136 0.91 19.69 6.44
CA SER A 136 0.86 21.15 6.30
C SER A 136 -0.28 21.57 5.37
N LEU A 137 -0.43 20.88 4.23
CA LEU A 137 -1.52 21.12 3.30
C LEU A 137 -2.88 20.85 3.94
N PHE A 138 -3.03 19.71 4.62
CA PHE A 138 -4.28 19.34 5.28
C PHE A 138 -4.66 20.31 6.40
N ARG A 139 -3.70 20.68 7.26
CA ARG A 139 -3.92 21.70 8.31
C ARG A 139 -4.35 23.04 7.71
N ALA A 140 -3.71 23.47 6.62
CA ALA A 140 -4.07 24.72 5.97
C ALA A 140 -5.54 24.72 5.48
N HIS A 141 -6.05 23.58 5.00
CA HIS A 141 -7.47 23.45 4.65
C HIS A 141 -8.40 23.45 5.88
N LEU A 142 -7.99 22.81 6.98
CA LEU A 142 -8.74 22.83 8.23
C LEU A 142 -8.82 24.24 8.81
N ASP A 143 -7.71 24.96 8.85
CA ASP A 143 -7.62 26.33 9.38
C ASP A 143 -8.47 27.31 8.57
N ARG A 144 -8.58 27.10 7.24
CA ARG A 144 -9.45 27.90 6.37
C ARG A 144 -10.92 27.47 6.40
N GLY A 145 -11.24 26.29 6.92
CA GLY A 145 -12.60 25.73 6.88
C GLY A 145 -13.11 25.45 5.46
N ASP A 146 -12.22 25.28 4.49
CA ASP A 146 -12.53 25.14 3.05
C ASP A 146 -12.50 23.70 2.56
N LEU A 147 -12.28 22.72 3.45
CA LEU A 147 -12.34 21.30 3.10
C LEU A 147 -13.77 20.95 2.67
N ARG A 148 -13.91 20.44 1.44
CA ARG A 148 -15.19 20.12 0.78
C ARG A 148 -15.08 18.78 0.10
N LEU A 149 -15.84 17.78 0.53
CA LEU A 149 -15.77 16.43 -0.03
C LEU A 149 -16.41 16.33 -1.43
N GLU A 150 -17.04 17.40 -1.92
CA GLU A 150 -17.51 17.53 -3.30
C GLU A 150 -16.34 17.75 -4.27
N ASP A 151 -15.24 18.37 -3.82
CA ASP A 151 -14.01 18.55 -4.61
C ASP A 151 -13.20 17.25 -4.62
N ALA A 152 -12.90 16.74 -5.83
CA ALA A 152 -12.14 15.51 -6.02
C ALA A 152 -10.74 15.55 -5.38
N ARG A 153 -10.08 16.72 -5.37
CA ARG A 153 -8.75 16.92 -4.78
C ARG A 153 -8.80 16.86 -3.27
N HIS A 154 -9.82 17.48 -2.67
CA HIS A 154 -10.03 17.42 -1.22
C HIS A 154 -10.35 15.99 -0.77
N ARG A 155 -11.21 15.26 -1.50
CA ARG A 155 -11.44 13.82 -1.24
C ARG A 155 -10.15 13.03 -1.32
N HIS A 156 -9.35 13.26 -2.36
CA HIS A 156 -8.10 12.55 -2.54
C HIS A 156 -7.10 12.83 -1.40
N LEU A 157 -6.96 14.08 -0.97
CA LEU A 157 -6.16 14.45 0.19
C LEU A 157 -6.64 13.75 1.48
N VAL A 158 -7.95 13.70 1.70
CA VAL A 158 -8.54 12.99 2.84
C VAL A 158 -8.23 11.49 2.77
N LEU A 159 -8.31 10.86 1.59
CA LEU A 159 -7.95 9.46 1.41
C LEU A 159 -6.45 9.22 1.66
N GLN A 160 -5.57 10.12 1.22
CA GLN A 160 -4.14 10.07 1.52
C GLN A 160 -3.89 10.13 3.04
N MET A 161 -4.60 11.02 3.76
CA MET A 161 -4.51 11.10 5.23
C MET A 161 -5.08 9.86 5.92
N ALA A 162 -6.21 9.35 5.46
CA ALA A 162 -6.80 8.13 6.00
C ALA A 162 -5.87 6.92 5.81
N LEU A 163 -5.25 6.78 4.64
CA LEU A 163 -4.31 5.70 4.36
C LEU A 163 -3.06 5.83 5.22
N LYS A 164 -2.50 7.04 5.36
CA LYS A 164 -1.38 7.29 6.30
C LYS A 164 -1.74 6.90 7.73
N CYS A 165 -2.93 7.27 8.21
CA CYS A 165 -3.37 6.90 9.56
C CYS A 165 -3.52 5.37 9.71
N ALA A 166 -4.01 4.68 8.67
CA ALA A 166 -4.12 3.23 8.66
C ALA A 166 -2.74 2.54 8.71
N ASP A 167 -1.76 3.08 7.99
CA ASP A 167 -0.38 2.58 7.94
C ASP A 167 0.29 2.62 9.33
N ILE A 168 0.10 3.72 10.07
CA ILE A 168 0.68 3.90 11.41
C ILE A 168 -0.29 3.61 12.57
N CYS A 169 -1.37 2.86 12.34
CA CYS A 169 -2.44 2.69 13.35
C CYS A 169 -2.10 1.76 14.53
N ASN A 170 -1.02 0.99 14.44
CA ASN A 170 -0.69 -0.06 15.42
C ASN A 170 -0.55 0.45 16.87
N PRO A 171 0.04 1.64 17.16
CA PRO A 171 0.08 2.20 18.51
C PRO A 171 -1.29 2.55 19.11
N CYS A 172 -2.34 2.67 18.29
CA CYS A 172 -3.70 2.94 18.75
C CYS A 172 -4.48 1.67 19.11
N ARG A 173 -3.89 0.48 18.97
CA ARG A 173 -4.50 -0.81 19.35
C ARG A 173 -4.36 -1.05 20.85
N THR A 174 -4.99 -2.12 21.36
CA THR A 174 -4.76 -2.58 22.74
C THR A 174 -3.27 -2.81 22.99
N TRP A 175 -2.83 -2.62 24.22
CA TRP A 175 -1.42 -2.72 24.60
C TRP A 175 -0.79 -4.03 24.13
N GLU A 176 -1.49 -5.15 24.29
CA GLU A 176 -1.00 -6.48 23.92
C GLU A 176 -0.72 -6.58 22.42
N LEU A 177 -1.62 -6.04 21.58
CA LEU A 177 -1.45 -6.05 20.12
C LEU A 177 -0.40 -5.03 19.68
N SER A 178 -0.43 -3.81 20.24
CA SER A 178 0.57 -2.79 19.93
C SER A 178 1.97 -3.27 20.26
N LYS A 179 2.16 -3.94 21.41
CA LYS A 179 3.45 -4.51 21.82
C LYS A 179 3.95 -5.54 20.81
N GLN A 180 3.11 -6.48 20.40
CA GLN A 180 3.48 -7.51 19.41
C GLN A 180 3.91 -6.90 18.07
N TRP A 181 3.20 -5.88 17.59
CA TRP A 181 3.59 -5.19 16.36
C TRP A 181 4.91 -4.41 16.52
N SER A 182 5.13 -3.76 17.66
CA SER A 182 6.39 -3.07 17.96
C SER A 182 7.59 -4.03 18.01
N GLU A 183 7.41 -5.23 18.57
CA GLU A 183 8.44 -6.28 18.59
C GLU A 183 8.80 -6.71 17.16
N LYS A 184 7.81 -6.94 16.29
CA LYS A 184 8.04 -7.29 14.87
C LYS A 184 8.78 -6.22 14.08
N VAL A 185 8.38 -4.96 14.26
CA VAL A 185 9.08 -3.82 13.61
C VAL A 185 10.53 -3.73 14.09
N THR A 186 10.75 -3.97 15.38
CA THR A 186 12.09 -3.98 15.95
C THR A 186 12.95 -5.13 15.38
N GLU A 187 12.38 -6.33 15.25
CA GLU A 187 13.04 -7.48 14.61
C GLU A 187 13.43 -7.18 13.16
N GLU A 188 12.54 -6.53 12.39
CA GLU A 188 12.82 -6.12 11.02
C GLU A 188 13.99 -5.14 10.95
N PHE A 189 13.99 -4.08 11.77
CA PHE A 189 15.10 -3.12 11.81
C PHE A 189 16.43 -3.78 12.19
N PHE A 190 16.42 -4.72 13.15
CA PHE A 190 17.62 -5.47 13.49
C PHE A 190 18.11 -6.35 12.34
N HIS A 191 17.21 -6.96 11.58
CA HIS A 191 17.58 -7.76 10.42
C HIS A 191 18.20 -6.88 9.31
N GLN A 192 17.59 -5.74 9.01
CA GLN A 192 18.14 -4.76 8.05
C GLN A 192 19.52 -4.26 8.48
N GLY A 193 19.70 -3.94 9.77
CA GLY A 193 20.99 -3.53 10.32
C GLY A 193 22.09 -4.59 10.18
N LYS A 194 21.74 -5.88 10.35
CA LYS A 194 22.68 -6.99 10.09
C LYS A 194 23.10 -7.07 8.62
N LEU A 195 22.15 -6.98 7.69
CA LEU A 195 22.46 -7.00 6.25
C LEU A 195 23.37 -5.82 5.86
N GLN A 196 23.11 -4.62 6.37
CA GLN A 196 23.97 -3.45 6.13
C GLN A 196 25.38 -3.63 6.70
N TYR A 197 25.50 -4.24 7.89
CA TYR A 197 26.81 -4.54 8.49
C TYR A 197 27.66 -5.45 7.61
N TRP A 198 27.06 -6.49 7.01
CA TRP A 198 27.78 -7.41 6.10
C TRP A 198 28.14 -6.81 4.73
N VAL A 199 27.54 -5.68 4.35
CA VAL A 199 27.83 -4.98 3.08
C VAL A 199 29.00 -3.99 3.24
N ILE A 200 29.36 -3.62 4.47
CA ILE A 200 30.39 -2.60 4.77
C ILE A 200 31.76 -3.22 5.08
N ILE A 201 31.86 -4.56 5.21
CA ILE A 201 33.12 -5.31 5.43
C ILE A 201 33.45 -6.11 4.18
#